data_AF-A0A078ACQ6-F1
#
_entry.id   AF-A0A078ACQ6-F1
#
_cell.length_a   1.000
_cell.length_b   1.000
_cell.length_c   1.000
_cell.angle_alpha   90.00
_cell.angle_beta   90.00
_cell.angle_gamma   90.00
#
_symmetry.space_group_name_H-M   'P 1'
#
loop_
_entity.id
_entity.type
_entity.pdbx_description
1 polymer ?
#
loop_
_entity_poly.entity_id
_entity_poly.type
_entity_poly.pdbx_seq_one_letter_code
_entity_poly.pdbx_strand_id
1 'polypeptide(L)'
;MSQTAKKWLDQLPKHRMIMDPKSYRMVHPVYSMRDIETVPVTHRKPEGFRDYFARGFVRFTRGSFDLFTGYNEKQMSANQWMTRAIFLETVAGVPGMVGGMTRHLRSLRSLRPDNGWIHNLLEEAENERTHLFIFLELKKPKFMFKTMVMLTQGIFYNLYFISYLLFPKYCHRFVGYLEEEAVHTYTIMLKQLDEGKIPEWSSLEASQMAKDYYNLGEHAKFREVILSIRADESIHREVNHHFADLKADQDIEHEEVHVIDRETRKQENKA
;
A
#
# COMPACT_ATOMS: atom_id res chain seq x y z
N MET A 1 3.37 -25.78 -8.52
CA MET A 1 3.78 -24.37 -8.51
C MET A 1 4.57 -24.09 -9.78
N SER A 2 4.18 -23.09 -10.57
CA SER A 2 4.98 -22.70 -11.74
C SER A 2 6.28 -22.02 -11.27
N GLN A 3 7.37 -22.12 -12.04
CA GLN A 3 8.67 -21.55 -11.66
C GLN A 3 8.62 -20.01 -11.50
N THR A 4 7.71 -19.34 -12.22
CA THR A 4 7.46 -17.89 -12.10
C THR A 4 6.72 -17.53 -10.82
N ALA A 5 5.84 -18.41 -10.36
CA ALA A 5 4.96 -18.15 -9.23
C ALA A 5 5.72 -18.27 -7.89
N LYS A 6 6.61 -19.27 -7.79
CA LYS A 6 7.55 -19.39 -6.66
C LYS A 6 8.46 -18.16 -6.50
N LYS A 7 8.80 -17.50 -7.61
CA LYS A 7 9.80 -16.42 -7.65
C LYS A 7 9.31 -15.09 -7.08
N TRP A 8 8.01 -14.78 -7.13
CA TRP A 8 7.51 -13.49 -6.64
C TRP A 8 7.11 -13.55 -5.16
N LEU A 9 6.56 -14.68 -4.69
CA LEU A 9 6.30 -14.88 -3.25
C LEU A 9 7.58 -14.77 -2.42
N ASP A 10 8.71 -15.25 -2.96
CA ASP A 10 10.04 -15.12 -2.35
C ASP A 10 10.52 -13.65 -2.23
N GLN A 11 9.85 -12.70 -2.90
CA GLN A 11 10.17 -11.27 -2.86
C GLN A 11 9.36 -10.50 -1.79
N LEU A 12 8.31 -11.11 -1.26
CA LEU A 12 7.49 -10.51 -0.22
C LEU A 12 8.25 -10.51 1.12
N PRO A 13 8.09 -9.46 1.95
CA PRO A 13 8.53 -9.54 3.33
C PRO A 13 7.81 -10.70 4.04
N LYS A 14 8.51 -11.36 4.98
CA LYS A 14 7.87 -12.37 5.82
C LYS A 14 6.77 -11.72 6.64
N HIS A 15 5.58 -12.28 6.55
CA HIS A 15 4.40 -11.77 7.23
C HIS A 15 3.47 -12.92 7.63
N ARG A 16 2.49 -12.60 8.46
CA ARG A 16 1.36 -13.49 8.78
C ARG A 16 0.08 -12.75 8.41
N MET A 17 -0.81 -13.42 7.72
CA MET A 17 -2.14 -12.87 7.46
C MET A 17 -3.03 -13.10 8.68
N ILE A 18 -3.61 -12.04 9.24
CA ILE A 18 -4.43 -12.12 10.47
C ILE A 18 -5.89 -11.81 10.22
N MET A 19 -6.76 -12.56 10.90
CA MET A 19 -8.20 -12.30 10.96
C MET A 19 -8.60 -12.15 12.43
N ASP A 20 -9.12 -10.98 12.83
CA ASP A 20 -9.79 -10.78 14.12
C ASP A 20 -11.30 -10.90 13.90
N PRO A 21 -11.97 -11.98 14.36
CA PRO A 21 -13.41 -12.17 14.17
C PRO A 21 -14.29 -11.10 14.81
N LYS A 22 -13.73 -10.28 15.72
CA LYS A 22 -14.43 -9.16 16.38
C LYS A 22 -14.17 -7.82 15.69
N SER A 23 -13.31 -7.79 14.68
CA SER A 23 -13.00 -6.62 13.87
C SER A 23 -13.84 -6.62 12.60
N TYR A 24 -14.11 -5.44 12.04
CA TYR A 24 -14.73 -5.28 10.73
C TYR A 24 -13.72 -5.34 9.57
N ARG A 25 -12.42 -5.46 9.89
CA ARG A 25 -11.33 -5.43 8.92
C ARG A 25 -11.22 -6.75 8.16
N MET A 26 -10.78 -6.68 6.92
CA MET A 26 -10.36 -7.82 6.13
C MET A 26 -9.11 -8.46 6.71
N VAL A 27 -8.84 -9.68 6.24
CA VAL A 27 -7.58 -10.36 6.51
C VAL A 27 -6.45 -9.54 5.93
N HIS A 28 -5.45 -9.19 6.74
CA HIS A 28 -4.36 -8.29 6.34
C HIS A 28 -3.03 -8.76 6.94
N PRO A 29 -1.89 -8.35 6.36
CA PRO A 29 -0.57 -8.77 6.83
C PRO A 29 -0.16 -8.08 8.14
N VAL A 30 0.56 -8.83 8.98
CA VAL A 30 1.34 -8.29 10.10
C VAL A 30 2.75 -8.86 10.09
N TYR A 31 3.67 -8.13 10.70
CA TYR A 31 5.10 -8.30 10.47
C TYR A 31 5.89 -8.47 11.76
N SER A 32 7.01 -9.20 11.66
CA SER A 32 8.10 -9.03 12.62
C SER A 32 8.93 -7.81 12.22
N MET A 33 9.16 -6.88 13.16
CA MET A 33 9.97 -5.69 12.90
C MET A 33 11.35 -6.02 12.31
N ARG A 34 11.96 -7.12 12.77
CA ARG A 34 13.26 -7.58 12.27
C ARG A 34 13.23 -7.93 10.79
N ASP A 35 12.14 -8.52 10.31
CA ASP A 35 12.01 -8.97 8.92
C ASP A 35 11.73 -7.80 7.96
N ILE A 36 11.07 -6.74 8.44
CA ILE A 36 10.70 -5.58 7.62
C ILE A 36 11.65 -4.39 7.73
N GLU A 37 12.63 -4.43 8.63
CA GLU A 37 13.66 -3.39 8.81
C GLU A 37 14.40 -3.11 7.49
N THR A 38 14.63 -4.15 6.69
CA THR A 38 15.45 -4.08 5.46
C THR A 38 14.68 -4.33 4.17
N VAL A 39 13.39 -3.97 4.11
CA VAL A 39 12.63 -4.04 2.84
C VAL A 39 13.35 -3.23 1.76
N PRO A 40 13.77 -3.87 0.64
CA PRO A 40 14.58 -3.20 -0.36
C PRO A 40 13.74 -2.30 -1.28
N VAL A 41 14.34 -1.18 -1.68
CA VAL A 41 13.89 -0.42 -2.85
C VAL A 41 14.32 -1.19 -4.08
N THR A 42 13.36 -1.78 -4.80
CA THR A 42 13.60 -2.50 -6.05
C THR A 42 13.01 -1.73 -7.22
N HIS A 43 13.46 -2.06 -8.43
CA HIS A 43 12.92 -1.50 -9.65
C HIS A 43 12.68 -2.59 -10.68
N ARG A 44 11.46 -2.69 -11.20
CA ARG A 44 11.17 -3.58 -12.30
C ARG A 44 11.50 -2.92 -13.64
N LYS A 45 12.34 -3.57 -14.45
CA LYS A 45 12.65 -3.07 -15.79
C LYS A 45 11.39 -3.11 -16.67
N PRO A 46 11.02 -2.02 -17.36
CA PRO A 46 9.87 -2.02 -18.26
C PRO A 46 10.12 -2.89 -19.49
N GLU A 47 9.11 -3.69 -19.86
CA GLU A 47 9.14 -4.55 -21.05
C GLU A 47 7.97 -4.22 -21.98
N GLY A 48 8.28 -3.78 -23.20
CA GLY A 48 7.28 -3.40 -24.21
C GLY A 48 6.59 -2.06 -23.94
N PHE A 49 5.85 -1.58 -24.94
CA PHE A 49 5.31 -0.22 -25.00
C PHE A 49 4.50 0.18 -23.77
N ARG A 50 3.61 -0.71 -23.31
CA ARG A 50 2.71 -0.48 -22.18
C ARG A 50 3.46 -0.18 -20.88
N ASP A 51 4.51 -0.94 -20.60
CA ASP A 51 5.28 -0.80 -19.37
C ASP A 51 6.15 0.46 -19.41
N TYR A 52 6.72 0.80 -20.58
CA TYR A 52 7.41 2.08 -20.78
C TYR A 52 6.46 3.26 -20.59
N PHE A 53 5.23 3.17 -21.11
CA PHE A 53 4.23 4.21 -20.94
C PHE A 53 3.80 4.35 -19.47
N ALA A 54 3.53 3.24 -18.77
CA ALA A 54 3.18 3.24 -17.34
C ALA A 54 4.28 3.89 -16.50
N ARG A 55 5.53 3.49 -16.71
CA ARG A 55 6.69 4.09 -16.03
C ARG A 55 6.83 5.58 -16.35
N GLY A 56 6.71 5.95 -17.62
CA GLY A 56 6.80 7.35 -18.05
C GLY A 56 5.73 8.20 -17.38
N PHE A 57 4.50 7.69 -17.28
CA PHE A 57 3.40 8.39 -16.66
C PHE A 57 3.58 8.53 -15.13
N VAL A 58 4.04 7.50 -14.42
CA VAL A 58 4.39 7.59 -12.99
C VAL A 58 5.48 8.64 -12.74
N ARG A 59 6.54 8.66 -13.56
CA ARG A 59 7.60 9.67 -13.41
C ARG A 59 7.07 11.08 -13.66
N PHE A 60 6.16 11.24 -14.62
CA PHE A 60 5.52 12.52 -14.91
C PHE A 60 4.63 12.99 -13.75
N THR A 61 3.76 12.12 -13.22
CA THR A 61 2.87 12.46 -12.11
C THR A 61 3.64 12.73 -10.84
N ARG A 62 4.64 11.89 -10.49
CA ARG A 62 5.55 12.13 -9.37
C ARG A 62 6.28 13.46 -9.53
N GLY A 63 6.91 13.70 -10.67
CA GLY A 63 7.67 14.94 -10.90
C GLY A 63 6.81 16.20 -10.78
N SER A 64 5.58 16.13 -11.30
CA SER A 64 4.61 17.23 -11.21
C SER A 64 4.16 17.44 -9.77
N PHE A 65 3.81 16.36 -9.05
CA PHE A 65 3.38 16.43 -7.66
C PHE A 65 4.50 16.94 -6.73
N ASP A 66 5.73 16.46 -6.91
CA ASP A 66 6.91 16.88 -6.16
C ASP A 66 7.19 18.38 -6.38
N LEU A 67 7.05 18.86 -7.61
CA LEU A 67 7.20 20.29 -7.96
C LEU A 67 6.13 21.15 -7.27
N PHE A 68 4.84 20.78 -7.38
CA PHE A 68 3.74 21.58 -6.81
C PHE A 68 3.68 21.54 -5.28
N THR A 69 4.18 20.47 -4.65
CA THR A 69 4.17 20.32 -3.18
C THR A 69 5.48 20.76 -2.52
N GLY A 70 6.50 21.11 -3.30
CA GLY A 70 7.80 21.51 -2.78
C GLY A 70 8.53 20.36 -2.07
N TYR A 71 8.42 19.14 -2.60
CA TYR A 71 9.08 17.97 -2.05
C TYR A 71 10.61 18.14 -2.07
N ASN A 72 11.26 17.81 -0.94
CA ASN A 72 12.71 17.86 -0.81
C ASN A 72 13.22 16.58 -0.12
N GLU A 73 13.84 15.71 -0.91
CA GLU A 73 14.40 14.44 -0.44
C GLU A 73 15.45 14.59 0.66
N LYS A 74 16.15 15.73 0.75
CA LYS A 74 17.20 15.94 1.75
C LYS A 74 16.64 16.27 3.12
N GLN A 75 15.56 17.06 3.16
CA GLN A 75 14.98 17.58 4.38
C GLN A 75 13.51 17.95 4.16
N MET A 76 12.63 17.26 4.88
CA MET A 76 11.20 17.54 4.94
C MET A 76 10.79 17.61 6.42
N SER A 77 9.97 18.60 6.78
CA SER A 77 9.39 18.67 8.12
C SER A 77 8.35 17.56 8.33
N ALA A 78 8.07 17.23 9.61
CA ALA A 78 6.97 16.33 9.97
C ALA A 78 5.65 16.73 9.29
N ASN A 79 5.34 18.02 9.27
CA ASN A 79 4.12 18.53 8.66
C ASN A 79 4.07 18.31 7.15
N GLN A 80 5.18 18.50 6.43
CA GLN A 80 5.24 18.25 4.98
C GLN A 80 5.10 16.76 4.66
N TRP A 81 5.79 15.89 5.40
CA TRP A 81 5.63 14.45 5.26
C TRP A 81 4.19 14.00 5.50
N MET A 82 3.55 14.47 6.58
CA MET A 82 2.15 14.16 6.85
C MET A 82 1.21 14.70 5.77
N THR A 83 1.42 15.93 5.24
CA THR A 83 0.60 16.43 4.11
C THR A 83 0.72 15.50 2.91
N ARG A 84 1.95 15.09 2.58
CA ARG A 84 2.25 14.26 1.43
C ARG A 84 1.61 12.89 1.56
N ALA A 85 1.86 12.19 2.66
CA ALA A 85 1.31 10.87 2.91
C ALA A 85 -0.22 10.91 2.85
N ILE A 86 -0.87 11.74 3.68
CA ILE A 86 -2.34 11.87 3.70
C ILE A 86 -2.92 12.13 2.30
N PHE A 87 -2.26 12.95 1.47
CA PHE A 87 -2.78 13.21 0.13
C PHE A 87 -2.65 11.98 -0.77
N LEU A 88 -1.47 11.36 -0.80
CA LEU A 88 -1.20 10.21 -1.66
C LEU A 88 -2.05 9.00 -1.25
N GLU A 89 -2.22 8.72 0.05
CA GLU A 89 -3.08 7.63 0.54
C GLU A 89 -4.55 7.79 0.12
N THR A 90 -5.04 9.02 -0.06
CA THR A 90 -6.42 9.23 -0.57
C THR A 90 -6.59 8.82 -2.03
N VAL A 91 -5.48 8.73 -2.78
CA VAL A 91 -5.45 8.33 -4.18
C VAL A 91 -5.09 6.84 -4.29
N ALA A 92 -4.18 6.34 -3.46
CA ALA A 92 -3.70 4.97 -3.45
C ALA A 92 -4.80 3.95 -3.07
N GLY A 93 -5.80 4.33 -2.27
CA GLY A 93 -6.96 3.46 -2.00
C GLY A 93 -7.97 3.31 -3.17
N VAL A 94 -7.78 3.99 -4.31
CA VAL A 94 -8.72 3.95 -5.44
C VAL A 94 -8.49 2.78 -6.42
N PRO A 95 -7.25 2.49 -6.87
CA PRO A 95 -6.96 1.42 -7.84
C PRO A 95 -7.48 0.04 -7.45
N GLY A 96 -7.15 -0.45 -6.25
CA GLY A 96 -7.63 -1.74 -5.75
C GLY A 96 -9.17 -1.82 -5.73
N MET A 97 -9.84 -0.76 -5.28
CA MET A 97 -11.31 -0.71 -5.25
C MET A 97 -11.92 -0.80 -6.66
N VAL A 98 -11.38 -0.03 -7.61
CA VAL A 98 -11.83 -0.05 -9.01
C VAL A 98 -11.59 -1.42 -9.64
N GLY A 99 -10.40 -2.00 -9.43
CA GLY A 99 -10.05 -3.32 -9.94
C GLY A 99 -10.96 -4.40 -9.37
N GLY A 100 -11.08 -4.46 -8.04
CA GLY A 100 -11.93 -5.41 -7.32
C GLY A 100 -13.39 -5.32 -7.75
N MET A 101 -13.97 -4.11 -7.80
CA MET A 101 -15.35 -3.90 -8.27
C MET A 101 -15.54 -4.35 -9.71
N THR A 102 -14.63 -3.97 -10.62
CA THR A 102 -14.74 -4.29 -12.04
C THR A 102 -14.70 -5.81 -12.27
N ARG A 103 -13.80 -6.49 -11.56
CA ARG A 103 -13.66 -7.95 -11.60
C ARG A 103 -14.83 -8.66 -10.95
N HIS A 104 -15.34 -8.15 -9.84
CA HIS A 104 -16.55 -8.65 -9.17
C HIS A 104 -17.74 -8.66 -10.13
N LEU A 105 -18.04 -7.52 -10.76
CA LEU A 105 -19.12 -7.42 -11.74
C LEU A 105 -18.89 -8.31 -12.96
N ARG A 106 -17.64 -8.50 -13.39
CA ARG A 106 -17.29 -9.44 -14.47
C ARG A 106 -17.59 -10.88 -14.07
N SER A 107 -17.20 -11.29 -12.86
CA SER A 107 -17.45 -12.64 -12.33
C SER A 107 -18.95 -12.93 -12.29
N LEU A 108 -19.74 -12.00 -11.74
CA LEU A 108 -21.20 -12.12 -11.68
C LEU A 108 -21.83 -12.25 -13.08
N ARG A 109 -21.51 -11.35 -14.02
CA ARG A 109 -22.15 -11.36 -15.36
C ARG A 109 -21.68 -12.50 -16.25
N SER A 110 -20.51 -13.07 -15.98
CA SER A 110 -19.97 -14.21 -16.73
C SER A 110 -20.26 -15.55 -16.07
N LEU A 111 -20.78 -15.56 -14.83
CA LEU A 111 -21.01 -16.75 -14.01
C LEU A 111 -19.76 -17.62 -13.87
N ARG A 112 -18.59 -16.99 -13.68
CA ARG A 112 -17.29 -17.64 -13.54
C ARG A 112 -16.61 -17.27 -12.23
N PRO A 113 -15.83 -18.19 -11.63
CA PRO A 113 -15.00 -17.84 -10.49
C PRO A 113 -13.96 -16.78 -10.87
N ASP A 114 -13.57 -15.97 -9.89
CA ASP A 114 -12.58 -14.90 -10.07
C ASP A 114 -11.14 -15.34 -9.79
N ASN A 115 -10.98 -16.44 -9.04
CA ASN A 115 -9.70 -17.05 -8.69
C ASN A 115 -8.78 -16.16 -7.84
N GLY A 116 -9.36 -15.44 -6.87
CA GLY A 116 -8.65 -14.75 -5.80
C GLY A 116 -8.32 -13.28 -6.03
N TRP A 117 -8.60 -12.71 -7.20
CA TRP A 117 -8.19 -11.35 -7.57
C TRP A 117 -8.98 -10.29 -6.81
N ILE A 118 -10.29 -10.47 -6.68
CA ILE A 118 -11.19 -9.54 -5.98
C ILE A 118 -10.74 -9.37 -4.54
N HIS A 119 -10.38 -10.46 -3.86
CA HIS A 119 -9.97 -10.41 -2.46
C HIS A 119 -8.71 -9.56 -2.29
N ASN A 120 -7.64 -9.87 -3.04
CA ASN A 120 -6.38 -9.13 -2.98
C ASN A 120 -6.58 -7.63 -3.29
N LEU A 121 -7.37 -7.30 -4.32
CA LEU A 121 -7.58 -5.91 -4.73
C LEU A 121 -8.41 -5.10 -3.74
N LEU A 122 -9.40 -5.74 -3.10
CA LEU A 122 -10.18 -5.06 -2.06
C LEU A 122 -9.39 -4.94 -0.76
N GLU A 123 -8.57 -5.94 -0.42
CA GLU A 123 -7.65 -5.90 0.72
C GLU A 123 -6.66 -4.75 0.58
N GLU A 124 -5.96 -4.64 -0.56
CA GLU A 124 -5.07 -3.51 -0.90
C GLU A 124 -5.80 -2.17 -0.69
N ALA A 125 -7.02 -2.02 -1.23
CA ALA A 125 -7.79 -0.78 -1.08
C ALA A 125 -8.15 -0.45 0.39
N GLU A 126 -8.37 -1.45 1.24
CA GLU A 126 -8.58 -1.24 2.68
C GLU A 126 -7.27 -0.96 3.42
N ASN A 127 -6.17 -1.60 3.02
CA ASN A 127 -4.85 -1.39 3.57
C ASN A 127 -4.41 0.07 3.39
N GLU A 128 -4.44 0.58 2.16
CA GLU A 128 -4.19 1.98 1.77
C GLU A 128 -5.10 2.97 2.53
N ARG A 129 -6.40 2.64 2.62
CA ARG A 129 -7.35 3.43 3.40
C ARG A 129 -6.97 3.44 4.88
N THR A 130 -6.44 2.35 5.42
CA THR A 130 -6.00 2.27 6.81
C THR A 130 -4.76 3.14 7.04
N HIS A 131 -3.81 3.17 6.11
CA HIS A 131 -2.67 4.09 6.15
C HIS A 131 -3.13 5.55 6.25
N LEU A 132 -4.08 5.95 5.41
CA LEU A 132 -4.71 7.28 5.48
C LEU A 132 -5.23 7.59 6.90
N PHE A 133 -6.01 6.68 7.49
CA PHE A 133 -6.61 6.92 8.79
C PHE A 133 -5.58 6.96 9.93
N ILE A 134 -4.51 6.17 9.84
CA ILE A 134 -3.36 6.24 10.77
C ILE A 134 -2.74 7.65 10.73
N PHE A 135 -2.44 8.19 9.54
CA PHE A 135 -1.87 9.54 9.44
C PHE A 135 -2.87 10.63 9.87
N LEU A 136 -4.17 10.42 9.67
CA LEU A 136 -5.22 11.35 10.10
C LEU A 136 -5.38 11.41 11.62
N GLU A 137 -4.93 10.42 12.39
CA GLU A 137 -4.86 10.52 13.86
C GLU A 137 -3.81 11.53 14.31
N LEU A 138 -2.73 11.69 13.53
CA LEU A 138 -1.64 12.62 13.81
C LEU A 138 -1.90 14.03 13.25
N LYS A 139 -2.61 14.13 12.13
CA LYS A 139 -2.85 15.43 11.48
C LYS A 139 -4.24 15.52 10.86
N LYS A 140 -4.98 16.57 11.24
CA LYS A 140 -6.30 16.89 10.67
C LYS A 140 -6.18 17.89 9.51
N PRO A 141 -6.57 17.53 8.28
CA PRO A 141 -6.52 18.46 7.14
C PRO A 141 -7.59 19.55 7.21
N LYS A 142 -7.25 20.73 6.67
CA LYS A 142 -8.16 21.88 6.53
C LYS A 142 -9.11 21.73 5.33
N PHE A 143 -10.13 22.57 5.26
CA PHE A 143 -11.14 22.55 4.19
C PHE A 143 -10.55 22.55 2.77
N MET A 144 -9.60 23.46 2.47
CA MET A 144 -8.97 23.55 1.14
C MET A 144 -8.29 22.23 0.72
N PHE A 145 -7.65 21.54 1.65
CA PHE A 145 -7.02 20.24 1.39
C PHE A 145 -8.09 19.18 1.05
N LYS A 146 -9.19 19.14 1.80
CA LYS A 146 -10.30 18.22 1.54
C LYS A 146 -10.93 18.46 0.17
N THR A 147 -11.10 19.72 -0.23
CA THR A 147 -11.58 20.08 -1.58
C THR A 147 -10.62 19.57 -2.66
N MET A 148 -9.31 19.70 -2.46
CA MET A 148 -8.31 19.17 -3.40
C MET A 148 -8.41 17.65 -3.52
N VAL A 149 -8.54 16.93 -2.40
CA VAL A 149 -8.75 15.47 -2.40
C VAL A 149 -10.01 15.11 -3.19
N MET A 150 -11.14 15.79 -2.96
CA MET A 150 -12.38 15.52 -3.69
C MET A 150 -12.23 15.72 -5.21
N LEU A 151 -11.58 16.80 -5.64
CA LEU A 151 -11.35 17.08 -7.06
C LEU A 151 -10.40 16.04 -7.68
N THR A 152 -9.30 15.71 -7.00
CA THR A 152 -8.34 14.71 -7.45
C THR A 152 -8.98 13.34 -7.55
N GLN A 153 -9.75 12.91 -6.55
CA GLN A 153 -10.48 11.63 -6.60
C GLN A 153 -11.51 11.64 -7.73
N GLY A 154 -12.27 12.72 -7.91
CA GLY A 154 -13.25 12.84 -9.00
C GLY A 154 -12.63 12.65 -10.38
N ILE A 155 -11.46 13.23 -10.62
CA ILE A 155 -10.73 13.06 -11.90
C ILE A 155 -10.09 11.67 -11.98
N PHE A 156 -9.31 11.29 -10.97
CA PHE A 156 -8.51 10.08 -10.99
C PHE A 156 -9.36 8.81 -11.04
N TYR A 157 -10.42 8.74 -10.23
CA TYR A 157 -11.36 7.61 -10.24
C TYR A 157 -11.92 7.36 -11.65
N ASN A 158 -12.45 8.38 -12.30
CA ASN A 158 -13.08 8.23 -13.62
C ASN A 158 -12.06 7.83 -14.70
N LEU A 159 -10.87 8.46 -14.70
CA LEU A 159 -9.80 8.13 -15.65
C LEU A 159 -9.27 6.70 -15.41
N TYR A 160 -9.05 6.32 -14.16
CA TYR A 160 -8.55 5.00 -13.80
C TYR A 160 -9.60 3.92 -14.09
N PHE A 161 -10.87 4.16 -13.79
CA PHE A 161 -11.98 3.25 -14.12
C PHE A 161 -12.07 2.95 -15.62
N ILE A 162 -12.08 3.98 -16.47
CA ILE A 162 -12.09 3.79 -17.92
C ILE A 162 -10.83 3.06 -18.38
N SER A 163 -9.67 3.43 -17.83
CA SER A 163 -8.39 2.78 -18.14
C SER A 163 -8.39 1.30 -17.74
N TYR A 164 -8.98 0.94 -16.60
CA TYR A 164 -9.02 -0.44 -16.12
C TYR A 164 -9.97 -1.31 -16.96
N LEU A 165 -11.08 -0.74 -17.43
CA LEU A 165 -11.99 -1.43 -18.36
C LEU A 165 -11.31 -1.78 -19.69
N LEU A 166 -10.47 -0.89 -20.20
CA LEU A 166 -9.83 -1.04 -21.50
C LEU A 166 -8.48 -1.78 -21.42
N PHE A 167 -7.69 -1.50 -20.38
CA PHE A 167 -6.28 -1.87 -20.27
C PHE A 167 -5.90 -2.30 -18.83
N PRO A 168 -6.50 -3.37 -18.26
CA PRO A 168 -6.27 -3.74 -16.86
C PRO A 168 -4.80 -4.05 -16.54
N LYS A 169 -4.07 -4.68 -17.47
CA LYS A 169 -2.63 -4.95 -17.29
C LYS A 169 -1.78 -3.68 -17.25
N TYR A 170 -2.21 -2.62 -17.95
CA TYR A 170 -1.54 -1.32 -17.87
C TYR A 170 -1.76 -0.71 -16.49
N CYS A 171 -3.00 -0.74 -16.00
CA CYS A 171 -3.38 -0.25 -14.69
C CYS A 171 -2.60 -0.94 -13.57
N HIS A 172 -2.48 -2.27 -13.58
CA HIS A 172 -1.64 -3.00 -12.62
C HIS A 172 -0.17 -2.61 -12.73
N ARG A 173 0.40 -2.51 -13.95
CA ARG A 173 1.79 -2.08 -14.10
C ARG A 173 2.02 -0.64 -13.64
N PHE A 174 1.05 0.24 -13.83
CA PHE A 174 1.07 1.62 -13.35
C PHE A 174 1.09 1.66 -11.82
N VAL A 175 0.23 0.90 -11.14
CA VAL A 175 0.21 0.78 -9.68
C VAL A 175 1.53 0.19 -9.17
N GLY A 176 2.02 -0.90 -9.77
CA GLY A 176 3.32 -1.47 -9.38
C GLY A 176 4.49 -0.47 -9.43
N TYR A 177 4.48 0.47 -10.39
CA TYR A 177 5.46 1.57 -10.41
C TYR A 177 5.16 2.70 -9.41
N LEU A 178 3.90 2.96 -9.05
CA LEU A 178 3.58 3.86 -7.95
C LEU A 178 4.12 3.31 -6.63
N GLU A 179 3.98 2.02 -6.39
CA GLU A 179 4.43 1.42 -5.12
C GLU A 179 5.94 1.27 -5.04
N GLU A 180 6.66 1.17 -6.16
CA GLU A 180 8.11 1.39 -6.19
C GLU A 180 8.47 2.78 -5.63
N GLU A 181 7.73 3.80 -6.03
CA GLU A 181 7.91 5.18 -5.58
C GLU A 181 7.45 5.38 -4.12
N ALA A 182 6.43 4.65 -3.65
CA ALA A 182 5.97 4.63 -2.26
C ALA A 182 7.02 4.00 -1.33
N VAL A 183 7.51 2.80 -1.65
CA VAL A 183 8.60 2.12 -0.91
C VAL A 183 9.84 3.01 -0.82
N HIS A 184 10.21 3.68 -1.92
CA HIS A 184 11.30 4.65 -1.94
C HIS A 184 11.03 5.84 -0.99
N THR A 185 9.83 6.41 -1.04
CA THR A 185 9.42 7.56 -0.23
C THR A 185 9.45 7.23 1.27
N TYR A 186 8.90 6.09 1.68
CA TYR A 186 8.92 5.67 3.08
C TYR A 186 10.32 5.29 3.56
N THR A 187 11.18 4.77 2.68
CA THR A 187 12.59 4.55 3.00
C THR A 187 13.34 5.85 3.30
N ILE A 188 13.09 6.90 2.52
CA ILE A 188 13.66 8.23 2.80
C ILE A 188 13.10 8.81 4.10
N MET A 189 11.79 8.65 4.34
CA MET A 189 11.15 9.11 5.55
C MET A 189 11.76 8.46 6.81
N LEU A 190 11.96 7.13 6.78
CA LEU A 190 12.64 6.38 7.84
C LEU A 190 14.08 6.84 8.03
N LYS A 191 14.83 7.00 6.94
CA LYS A 191 16.20 7.50 7.00
C LYS A 191 16.29 8.88 7.67
N GLN A 192 15.42 9.82 7.30
CA GLN A 192 15.40 11.14 7.93
C GLN A 192 15.02 11.07 9.42
N LEU A 193 14.08 10.19 9.77
CA LEU A 193 13.72 9.95 11.17
C LEU A 193 14.91 9.42 11.98
N ASP A 194 15.61 8.42 11.45
CA ASP A 194 16.75 7.76 12.10
C ASP A 194 17.97 8.69 12.23
N GLU A 195 18.15 9.59 11.27
CA GLU A 195 19.16 10.65 11.32
C GLU A 195 18.76 11.81 12.26
N GLY A 196 17.60 11.75 12.92
CA GLY A 196 17.12 12.78 13.84
C GLY A 196 16.67 14.08 13.16
N LYS A 197 16.43 14.05 11.83
CA LYS A 197 16.00 15.23 11.05
C LYS A 197 14.54 15.60 11.27
N ILE A 198 13.77 14.73 11.92
CA ILE A 198 12.37 14.94 12.30
C ILE A 198 12.23 14.73 13.82
N PRO A 199 12.73 15.66 14.65
CA PRO A 199 12.79 15.47 16.10
C PRO A 199 11.42 15.16 16.75
N GLU A 200 10.35 15.71 16.19
CA GLU A 200 8.97 15.53 16.67
C GLU A 200 8.51 14.07 16.65
N TRP A 201 9.15 13.22 15.83
CA TRP A 201 8.79 11.81 15.68
C TRP A 201 9.70 10.86 16.44
N SER A 202 10.85 11.33 16.93
CA SER A 202 11.85 10.50 17.61
C SER A 202 11.28 9.75 18.83
N SER A 203 10.39 10.40 19.58
CA SER A 203 9.70 9.83 20.74
C SER A 203 8.22 9.56 20.53
N LEU A 204 7.69 9.85 19.34
CA LEU A 204 6.26 9.76 19.04
C LEU A 204 5.79 8.32 19.12
N GLU A 205 4.79 8.07 19.95
CA GLU A 205 4.18 6.74 20.05
C GLU A 205 3.27 6.46 18.86
N ALA A 206 3.22 5.18 18.46
CA ALA A 206 2.23 4.69 17.53
C ALA A 206 0.82 4.93 18.12
N SER A 207 -0.11 5.29 17.25
CA SER A 207 -1.50 5.42 17.67
C SER A 207 -2.12 4.06 18.03
N GLN A 208 -3.20 4.06 18.79
CA GLN A 208 -3.87 2.81 19.15
C GLN A 208 -4.39 2.09 17.89
N MET A 209 -4.88 2.82 16.89
CA MET A 209 -5.32 2.22 15.62
C MET A 209 -4.19 1.46 14.92
N ALA A 210 -3.00 2.06 14.83
CA ALA A 210 -1.84 1.45 14.20
C ALA A 210 -1.33 0.24 15.00
N LYS A 211 -1.25 0.36 16.33
CA LYS A 211 -0.92 -0.76 17.23
C LYS A 211 -1.90 -1.91 17.04
N ASP A 212 -3.19 -1.60 16.99
CA ASP A 212 -4.26 -2.58 16.82
C ASP A 212 -4.19 -3.26 15.44
N TYR A 213 -3.91 -2.51 14.38
CA TYR A 213 -3.81 -2.99 13.00
C TYR A 213 -2.58 -3.87 12.78
N TYR A 214 -1.37 -3.35 12.97
CA TYR A 214 -0.14 -4.09 12.68
C TYR A 214 0.30 -5.07 13.77
N ASN A 215 -0.53 -5.26 14.80
CA ASN A 215 -0.18 -6.05 15.97
C ASN A 215 1.12 -5.60 16.67
N LEU A 216 1.29 -4.29 16.85
CA LEU A 216 2.48 -3.74 17.50
C LEU A 216 2.41 -3.84 19.02
N GLY A 217 3.58 -3.77 19.66
CA GLY A 217 3.71 -3.73 21.11
C GLY A 217 3.11 -2.46 21.74
N GLU A 218 2.85 -2.51 23.05
CA GLU A 218 2.20 -1.43 23.81
C GLU A 218 2.96 -0.10 23.72
N HIS A 219 4.29 -0.15 23.68
CA HIS A 219 5.17 1.02 23.61
C HIS A 219 5.73 1.30 22.21
N ALA A 220 5.10 0.72 21.18
CA ALA A 220 5.56 0.88 19.81
C ALA A 220 5.60 2.36 19.41
N LYS A 221 6.63 2.75 18.65
CA LYS A 221 6.89 4.09 18.14
C LYS A 221 6.34 4.26 16.74
N PHE A 222 6.16 5.51 16.34
CA PHE A 222 5.70 5.84 14.99
C PHE A 222 6.64 5.32 13.89
N ARG A 223 7.94 5.15 14.20
CA ARG A 223 8.89 4.48 13.30
C ARG A 223 8.45 3.07 12.90
N GLU A 224 7.96 2.26 13.83
CA GLU A 224 7.50 0.88 13.57
C GLU A 224 6.25 0.87 12.70
N VAL A 225 5.42 1.91 12.80
CA VAL A 225 4.27 2.11 11.91
C VAL A 225 4.75 2.40 10.48
N ILE A 226 5.73 3.29 10.29
CA ILE A 226 6.28 3.60 8.96
C ILE A 226 6.96 2.38 8.34
N LEU A 227 7.66 1.57 9.14
CA LEU A 227 8.22 0.29 8.69
C LEU A 227 7.14 -0.64 8.16
N SER A 228 6.03 -0.76 8.89
CA SER A 228 4.92 -1.65 8.53
C SER A 228 4.21 -1.17 7.27
N ILE A 229 3.93 0.14 7.16
CA ILE A 229 3.39 0.76 5.94
C ILE A 229 4.31 0.47 4.75
N ARG A 230 5.62 0.72 4.86
CA ARG A 230 6.58 0.41 3.79
C ARG A 230 6.56 -1.07 3.38
N ALA A 231 6.31 -1.98 4.33
CA ALA A 231 6.19 -3.40 4.04
C ALA A 231 4.93 -3.70 3.21
N ASP A 232 3.78 -3.12 3.57
CA ASP A 232 2.54 -3.21 2.78
C ASP A 232 2.77 -2.71 1.35
N GLU A 233 3.38 -1.54 1.19
CA GLU A 233 3.69 -0.97 -0.14
C GLU A 233 4.56 -1.92 -0.98
N SER A 234 5.47 -2.64 -0.33
CA SER A 234 6.29 -3.62 -1.03
C SER A 234 5.49 -4.85 -1.46
N ILE A 235 4.47 -5.25 -0.71
CA ILE A 235 3.53 -6.31 -1.11
C ILE A 235 2.69 -5.81 -2.29
N HIS A 236 2.08 -4.62 -2.19
CA HIS A 236 1.28 -4.02 -3.26
C HIS A 236 2.09 -3.89 -4.56
N ARG A 237 3.37 -3.49 -4.46
CA ARG A 237 4.32 -3.45 -5.57
C ARG A 237 4.45 -4.80 -6.28
N GLU A 238 4.78 -5.86 -5.53
CA GLU A 238 5.02 -7.17 -6.13
C GLU A 238 3.73 -7.79 -6.67
N VAL A 239 2.61 -7.66 -5.94
CA VAL A 239 1.30 -8.16 -6.35
C VAL A 239 0.83 -7.49 -7.63
N ASN A 240 0.93 -6.17 -7.75
CA ASN A 240 0.51 -5.48 -8.97
C ASN A 240 1.43 -5.73 -10.16
N HIS A 241 2.75 -5.82 -9.95
CA HIS A 241 3.66 -6.26 -11.00
C HIS A 241 3.36 -7.68 -11.47
N HIS A 242 3.03 -8.58 -10.54
CA HIS A 242 2.61 -9.94 -10.84
C HIS A 242 1.30 -9.97 -11.63
N PHE A 243 0.27 -9.24 -11.21
CA PHE A 243 -1.01 -9.14 -11.90
C PHE A 243 -0.88 -8.59 -13.33
N ALA A 244 0.07 -7.69 -13.56
CA ALA A 244 0.37 -7.18 -14.90
C ALA A 244 0.95 -8.25 -15.85
N ASP A 245 1.64 -9.26 -15.30
CA ASP A 245 2.23 -10.37 -16.04
C ASP A 245 1.22 -11.50 -16.30
N LEU A 246 0.34 -11.78 -15.32
CA LEU A 246 -0.64 -12.85 -15.38
C LEU A 246 -1.58 -12.73 -16.58
N LYS A 247 -2.08 -13.89 -17.05
CA LYS A 247 -3.27 -13.91 -17.92
C LYS A 247 -4.50 -13.60 -17.08
N ALA A 248 -5.51 -12.97 -17.68
CA ALA A 248 -6.64 -12.39 -16.95
C ALA A 248 -7.55 -13.41 -16.21
N ASP A 249 -7.33 -14.69 -16.45
CA ASP A 249 -8.06 -15.87 -15.97
C ASP A 249 -7.18 -16.85 -15.17
N GLN A 250 -5.91 -16.50 -14.95
CA GLN A 250 -5.00 -17.34 -14.16
C GLN A 250 -5.27 -17.18 -12.66
N ASP A 251 -5.21 -18.28 -11.92
CA ASP A 251 -5.38 -18.30 -10.47
C ASP A 251 -4.26 -17.50 -9.77
N ILE A 252 -4.63 -16.77 -8.72
CA ILE A 252 -3.66 -16.17 -7.81
C ILE A 252 -3.30 -17.17 -6.74
N GLU A 253 -2.00 -17.29 -6.46
CA GLU A 253 -1.53 -18.14 -5.37
C GLU A 253 -1.93 -17.53 -4.01
N HIS A 254 -2.38 -18.40 -3.10
CA HIS A 254 -2.88 -17.99 -1.80
C HIS A 254 -1.75 -17.92 -0.76
N GLU A 255 -1.75 -16.87 0.04
CA GLU A 255 -0.93 -16.77 1.26
C GLU A 255 -1.55 -17.60 2.40
N GLU A 256 -0.72 -18.06 3.34
CA GLU A 256 -1.19 -18.80 4.52
C GLU A 256 -1.83 -17.84 5.54
N VAL A 257 -3.07 -18.14 5.94
CA VAL A 257 -3.85 -17.31 6.88
C VAL A 257 -3.81 -17.89 8.30
N HIS A 258 -3.42 -17.06 9.26
CA HIS A 258 -3.39 -17.37 10.69
C HIS A 258 -4.52 -16.63 11.41
N VAL A 259 -5.42 -17.36 12.07
CA VAL A 259 -6.49 -16.74 12.88
C VAL A 259 -5.93 -16.37 14.26
N ILE A 260 -5.96 -15.09 14.62
CA ILE A 260 -5.50 -14.60 15.92
C ILE A 260 -6.70 -14.01 16.68
N ASP A 261 -6.97 -14.52 17.87
CA ASP A 261 -7.92 -13.90 18.79
C ASP A 261 -7.20 -12.94 19.78
N ARG A 262 -7.98 -12.05 20.43
CA ARG A 262 -7.44 -11.04 21.36
C ARG A 262 -6.77 -11.63 22.61
N GLU A 263 -7.09 -12.85 23.03
CA GLU A 263 -6.43 -13.53 24.14
C GLU A 263 -5.08 -14.12 23.73
N THR A 264 -5.01 -14.75 22.55
CA THR A 264 -3.76 -15.23 21.94
C THR A 264 -2.77 -14.07 21.76
N ARG A 265 -3.27 -12.90 21.33
CA ARG A 265 -2.50 -11.67 21.16
C ARG A 265 -1.81 -11.17 22.43
N LYS A 266 -2.46 -11.30 23.60
CA LYS A 266 -1.89 -10.89 24.90
C LYS A 266 -0.80 -11.84 25.39
N GLN A 267 -0.79 -13.09 24.92
CA GLN A 267 0.22 -14.08 25.29
C GLN A 267 1.48 -13.91 24.44
N GLU A 268 1.35 -13.62 23.13
CA GLU A 268 2.51 -13.36 22.25
C GLU A 268 3.28 -12.08 22.61
N ASN A 269 2.60 -11.00 23.00
CA ASN A 269 3.26 -9.74 23.38
C ASN A 269 3.91 -9.75 24.78
N LYS A 270 3.82 -10.86 25.52
CA LYS A 270 4.46 -11.05 26.83
C LYS A 270 5.71 -11.95 26.77
N ALA A 271 5.96 -12.59 25.63
CA ALA A 271 7.13 -13.42 25.36
C ALA A 271 8.20 -12.60 24.61
#